data_AF-A0A840RUD2-F1
#
_entry.id   AF-A0A840RUD2-F1
#
_cell.length_a   1.000
_cell.length_b   1.000
_cell.length_c   1.000
_cell.angle_alpha   90.00
_cell.angle_beta   90.00
_cell.angle_gamma   90.00
#
_symmetry.space_group_name_H-M   'P 1'
#
loop_
_entity.id
_entity.type
_entity.pdbx_description
1 polymer ?
#
loop_
_entity_poly.entity_id
_entity_poly.type
_entity_poly.pdbx_seq_one_letter_code
_entity_poly.pdbx_strand_id
1 'polypeptide(L)'
;MLDELYGAVGKGTFKIAIVGEARMNLLLQRDDFIVQQIGIYFRDTYDFNTTSTFEQMFPLGVWSKSRLLPKAETAVYMLMYNARNMSKIAEMFPSLVPVFNEDFRRYQKHHQTGGDFVVYSDVMWTKAPRGMEIPIPW
;
A
#
# COMPACT_ATOMS: atom_id res chain seq x y z
N MET A 1 13.66 -6.55 -5.78
CA MET A 1 13.09 -5.22 -6.09
C MET A 1 11.57 -5.15 -5.85
N LEU A 2 10.72 -6.05 -6.37
CA LEU A 2 9.27 -6.01 -6.07
C LEU A 2 8.96 -6.32 -4.60
N ASP A 3 9.63 -7.30 -4.00
CA ASP A 3 9.41 -7.68 -2.60
C ASP A 3 9.85 -6.58 -1.61
N GLU A 4 10.85 -5.78 -2.00
CA GLU A 4 11.33 -4.64 -1.22
C GLU A 4 10.33 -3.48 -1.26
N LEU A 5 9.68 -3.26 -2.40
CA LEU A 5 8.60 -2.28 -2.54
C LEU A 5 7.40 -2.65 -1.66
N TYR A 6 7.00 -3.93 -1.61
CA TYR A 6 5.93 -4.41 -0.73
C TYR A 6 6.28 -4.40 0.77
N GLY A 7 7.57 -4.39 1.11
CA GLY A 7 8.05 -4.17 2.47
C GLY A 7 8.00 -2.71 2.89
N ALA A 8 8.12 -1.78 1.93
CA ALA A 8 8.07 -0.34 2.14
C ALA A 8 6.65 0.25 2.06
N VAL A 9 5.78 -0.39 1.27
CA VAL A 9 4.40 0.03 1.01
C VAL A 9 3.44 -0.73 1.93
N GLY A 10 2.69 0.00 2.75
CA GLY A 10 1.74 -0.57 3.70
C GLY A 10 0.40 -0.90 3.04
N LYS A 11 -0.44 0.13 2.91
CA LYS A 11 -1.78 0.06 2.29
C LYS A 11 -1.83 0.84 0.97
N GLY A 12 -0.71 0.87 0.26
CA GLY A 12 -0.63 1.49 -1.04
C GLY A 12 -1.69 0.95 -2.00
N THR A 13 -2.40 1.85 -2.69
CA THR A 13 -3.45 1.50 -3.63
C THR A 13 -3.17 2.13 -4.99
N PHE A 14 -3.42 1.38 -6.06
CA PHE A 14 -3.54 1.97 -7.37
C PHE A 14 -4.91 2.63 -7.53
N LYS A 15 -4.91 3.83 -8.08
CA LYS A 15 -6.09 4.65 -8.38
C LYS A 15 -6.17 4.86 -9.87
N ILE A 16 -7.41 4.91 -10.36
CA ILE A 16 -7.72 5.18 -11.76
C ILE A 16 -8.38 6.56 -11.83
N ALA A 17 -7.88 7.42 -12.70
CA ALA A 17 -8.49 8.67 -13.11
C ALA A 17 -8.91 8.57 -14.58
N ILE A 18 -10.05 9.14 -14.93
CA ILE A 18 -10.54 9.17 -16.32
C ILE A 18 -10.69 10.61 -16.79
N VAL A 19 -10.34 10.85 -18.05
CA VAL A 19 -10.56 12.12 -18.74
C VAL A 19 -11.38 11.83 -19.99
N GLY A 20 -12.39 12.65 -20.24
CA GLY A 20 -13.37 12.42 -21.29
C GLY A 20 -14.41 13.54 -21.38
N GLU A 21 -15.46 13.29 -22.16
CA GLU A 21 -16.54 14.23 -22.43
C GLU A 21 -17.90 13.59 -22.15
N ALA A 22 -18.81 14.34 -21.55
CA ALA A 22 -20.21 13.93 -21.46
C ALA A 22 -20.93 14.25 -22.77
N ARG A 23 -21.74 13.30 -23.27
CA ARG A 23 -22.59 13.47 -24.45
C ARG A 23 -23.97 12.89 -24.19
N MET A 24 -24.99 13.59 -24.66
CA MET A 24 -26.34 13.06 -24.65
C MET A 24 -26.51 12.02 -25.75
N ASN A 25 -26.88 10.80 -25.36
CA ASN A 25 -27.24 9.72 -26.26
C ASN A 25 -28.73 9.82 -26.58
N LEU A 26 -29.05 10.43 -27.73
CA LEU A 26 -30.43 10.67 -28.16
C LEU A 26 -31.22 9.38 -28.42
N LEU A 27 -30.55 8.27 -28.75
CA LEU A 27 -31.20 6.97 -28.98
C LEU A 27 -31.63 6.31 -27.67
N LEU A 28 -30.77 6.38 -26.65
CA LEU A 28 -31.01 5.80 -25.34
C LEU A 28 -31.66 6.78 -24.36
N GLN A 29 -31.87 8.04 -24.76
CA GLN A 29 -32.39 9.13 -23.92
C GLN A 29 -31.68 9.24 -22.57
N ARG A 30 -30.36 9.11 -22.58
CA ARG A 30 -29.52 9.23 -21.39
C ARG A 30 -28.22 9.95 -21.71
N ASP A 31 -27.53 10.41 -20.68
CA ASP A 31 -26.18 10.94 -20.83
C ASP A 31 -25.13 9.84 -20.68
N ASP A 32 -24.18 9.81 -21.62
CA ASP A 32 -23.04 8.91 -21.62
C ASP A 32 -21.74 9.72 -21.45
N PHE A 33 -20.80 9.21 -20.67
CA PHE A 33 -19.45 9.75 -20.57
C PHE A 33 -18.51 8.98 -21.47
N ILE A 34 -17.97 9.65 -22.50
CA ILE A 34 -17.03 9.08 -23.45
C ILE A 34 -15.62 9.24 -22.90
N VAL A 35 -15.00 8.13 -22.54
CA VAL A 35 -13.65 8.12 -21.96
C VAL A 35 -12.62 8.28 -23.08
N GLN A 36 -11.71 9.24 -22.92
CA GLN A 36 -10.63 9.52 -23.88
C GLN A 36 -9.27 9.03 -23.36
N GLN A 37 -9.01 9.21 -22.06
CA GLN A 37 -7.76 8.83 -21.42
C GLN A 37 -8.01 8.19 -20.06
N ILE A 38 -7.15 7.23 -19.71
CA ILE A 38 -7.11 6.54 -18.43
C ILE A 38 -5.76 6.85 -17.80
N GLY A 39 -5.77 7.43 -16.60
CA GLY A 39 -4.61 7.67 -15.77
C GLY A 39 -4.56 6.64 -14.65
N ILE A 40 -3.41 6.01 -14.45
CA ILE A 40 -3.17 5.10 -13.33
C ILE A 40 -2.08 5.71 -12.45
N TYR A 41 -2.33 5.84 -11.16
CA TYR A 41 -1.34 6.33 -10.20
C TYR A 41 -1.41 5.53 -8.90
N PHE A 42 -0.31 5.53 -8.16
CA PHE A 42 -0.20 4.89 -6.87
C PHE A 42 -0.37 5.92 -5.75
N ARG A 43 -1.07 5.54 -4.68
CA ARG A 43 -1.27 6.34 -3.46
C ARG A 43 -1.06 5.50 -2.21
N ASP A 44 -0.22 5.95 -1.30
CA ASP A 44 -0.07 5.41 0.06
C ASP A 44 -0.32 6.53 1.09
N THR A 45 -0.97 6.24 2.21
CA THR A 45 -1.16 7.23 3.29
C THR A 45 0.01 7.29 4.25
N TYR A 46 1.07 6.48 4.06
CA TYR A 46 2.31 6.42 4.84
C TYR A 46 2.14 7.00 6.25
N ASP A 47 1.31 6.30 7.02
CA ASP A 47 0.96 6.64 8.38
C ASP A 47 1.08 5.39 9.26
N PHE A 48 1.27 5.62 10.54
CA PHE A 48 1.45 4.59 11.56
C PHE A 48 0.35 4.68 12.62
N ASN A 49 -0.85 5.15 12.25
CA ASN A 49 -1.96 5.44 13.17
C ASN A 49 -2.98 4.29 13.32
N THR A 50 -2.59 3.05 13.03
CA THR A 50 -3.57 1.96 13.05
C THR A 50 -4.09 1.65 14.46
N THR A 51 -5.41 1.68 14.61
CA THR A 51 -6.14 1.24 15.81
C THR A 51 -6.59 -0.21 15.72
N SER A 52 -6.32 -0.88 14.59
CA SER A 52 -6.68 -2.28 14.39
C SER A 52 -5.76 -3.21 15.18
N THR A 53 -6.33 -3.99 16.10
CA THR A 53 -5.60 -5.01 16.86
C THR A 53 -4.90 -6.03 15.96
N PHE A 54 -5.54 -6.39 14.83
CA PHE A 54 -4.94 -7.29 13.85
C PHE A 54 -3.71 -6.65 13.20
N GLU A 55 -3.78 -5.38 12.80
CA GLU A 55 -2.64 -4.70 12.16
C GLU A 55 -1.51 -4.38 13.14
N GLN A 56 -1.80 -4.21 14.43
CA GLN A 56 -0.77 -4.10 15.46
C GLN A 56 -0.04 -5.44 15.70
N MET A 57 -0.67 -6.58 15.41
CA MET A 57 -0.06 -7.91 15.53
C MET A 57 0.93 -8.22 14.39
N PHE A 58 0.79 -7.56 13.23
CA PHE A 58 1.72 -7.73 12.11
C PHE A 58 2.72 -6.58 12.05
N PRO A 59 4.02 -6.87 11.95
CA PRO A 59 5.02 -5.82 11.79
C PRO A 59 4.89 -5.18 10.40
N LEU A 60 5.38 -3.95 10.30
CA LEU A 60 5.64 -3.29 9.02
C LEU A 60 6.61 -4.13 8.17
N GLY A 61 7.61 -4.71 8.84
CA GLY A 61 8.49 -5.71 8.27
C GLY A 61 9.47 -6.24 9.29
N VAL A 62 10.28 -7.21 8.86
CA VAL A 62 11.33 -7.81 9.66
C VAL A 62 12.67 -7.49 9.01
N TRP A 63 13.48 -6.68 9.68
CA TRP A 63 14.63 -5.99 9.07
C TRP A 63 15.92 -6.32 9.79
N SER A 64 17.02 -6.33 9.05
CA SER A 64 18.39 -6.30 9.55
C SER A 64 19.13 -5.14 8.91
N LYS A 65 20.38 -4.91 9.29
CA LYS A 65 21.24 -3.91 8.64
C LYS A 65 21.53 -4.22 7.16
N SER A 66 21.33 -5.47 6.72
CA SER A 66 21.72 -5.94 5.39
C SER A 66 20.56 -6.39 4.51
N ARG A 67 19.39 -6.69 5.07
CA ARG A 67 18.22 -7.15 4.29
C ARG A 67 16.89 -6.97 5.03
N LEU A 68 15.81 -7.09 4.26
CA LEU A 68 14.43 -7.23 4.75
C LEU A 68 13.87 -8.61 4.38
N LEU A 69 12.96 -9.14 5.20
CA LEU A 69 12.25 -10.38 4.87
C LEU A 69 11.14 -10.14 3.83
N PRO A 70 11.03 -10.98 2.78
CA PRO A 70 9.83 -11.07 1.96
C PRO A 70 8.59 -11.45 2.79
N LYS A 71 7.38 -11.24 2.26
CA LYS A 71 6.12 -11.52 2.99
C LYS A 71 5.99 -12.98 3.43
N ALA A 72 6.40 -13.92 2.57
CA ALA A 72 6.36 -15.35 2.90
C ALA A 72 7.27 -15.69 4.09
N GLU A 73 8.51 -15.20 4.08
CA GLU A 73 9.44 -15.38 5.21
C GLU A 73 8.98 -14.62 6.46
N THR A 74 8.41 -13.43 6.30
CA THR A 74 7.83 -12.65 7.40
C THR A 74 6.71 -13.42 8.10
N ALA A 75 5.84 -14.10 7.36
CA ALA A 75 4.79 -14.93 7.95
C ALA A 75 5.36 -16.09 8.78
N VAL A 76 6.40 -16.76 8.27
CA VAL A 76 7.10 -17.83 9.00
C VAL A 76 7.80 -17.29 10.25
N TYR A 77 8.47 -16.14 10.13
CA TYR A 77 9.08 -15.43 11.25
C TYR A 77 8.04 -15.11 12.34
N MET A 78 6.90 -14.52 11.94
CA MET A 78 5.86 -14.11 12.87
C MET A 78 5.15 -15.28 13.55
N LEU A 79 5.00 -16.42 12.87
CA LEU A 79 4.50 -17.65 13.49
C LEU A 79 5.39 -18.07 14.67
N MET A 80 6.72 -18.05 14.47
CA MET A 80 7.67 -18.38 15.54
C MET A 80 7.74 -17.31 16.62
N TYR A 81 7.62 -16.03 16.24
CA TYR A 81 7.65 -14.90 17.17
C TYR A 81 6.45 -14.95 18.12
N ASN A 82 5.25 -15.19 17.57
CA ASN A 82 4.02 -15.33 18.34
C ASN A 82 4.01 -16.60 19.21
N ALA A 83 4.66 -17.68 18.74
CA ALA A 83 4.90 -18.89 19.53
C ALA A 83 6.02 -18.73 20.59
N ARG A 84 6.64 -17.54 20.68
CA ARG A 84 7.76 -17.22 21.60
C ARG A 84 8.99 -18.12 21.43
N ASN A 85 9.21 -18.67 20.23
CA ASN A 85 10.33 -19.56 19.93
C ASN A 85 11.59 -18.78 19.50
N MET A 86 12.17 -18.03 20.44
CA MET A 86 13.26 -17.11 20.16
C MET A 86 14.57 -17.79 19.75
N SER A 87 14.84 -19.00 20.26
CA SER A 87 16.02 -19.78 19.88
C SER A 87 15.98 -20.15 18.40
N LYS A 88 14.84 -20.64 17.91
CA LYS A 88 14.66 -20.99 16.49
C LYS A 88 14.70 -19.76 15.58
N ILE A 89 14.18 -18.62 16.05
CA ILE A 89 14.32 -17.34 15.34
C ILE A 89 15.79 -16.95 15.22
N ALA A 90 16.55 -17.00 16.32
CA ALA A 90 17.97 -16.63 16.31
C ALA A 90 18.81 -17.54 15.39
N GLU A 91 18.44 -18.82 15.30
CA GLU A 91 19.07 -19.80 14.40
C GLU A 91 18.74 -19.53 12.93
N MET A 92 17.45 -19.38 12.60
CA MET A 92 16.99 -19.29 11.20
C MET A 92 17.09 -17.87 10.61
N PHE A 93 16.90 -16.85 11.45
CA PHE A 93 16.81 -15.44 11.07
C PHE A 93 17.75 -14.59 11.93
N PRO A 94 19.08 -14.83 11.86
CA PRO A 94 20.02 -14.13 12.70
C PRO A 94 20.02 -12.62 12.42
N SER A 95 20.01 -11.82 13.49
CA SER A 95 20.07 -10.35 13.45
C SER A 95 18.91 -9.65 12.75
N LEU A 96 17.78 -10.35 12.55
CA LEU A 96 16.54 -9.79 12.04
C LEU A 96 15.62 -9.41 13.20
N VAL A 97 15.00 -8.25 13.11
CA VAL A 97 14.08 -7.74 14.13
C VAL A 97 12.77 -7.27 13.48
N PRO A 98 11.60 -7.56 14.08
CA PRO A 98 10.34 -7.01 13.62
C PRO A 98 10.26 -5.54 14.00
N VAL A 99 9.72 -4.73 13.10
CA VAL A 99 9.43 -3.30 13.34
C VAL A 99 7.93 -3.09 13.23
N PHE A 100 7.32 -2.55 14.27
CA PHE A 100 5.88 -2.30 14.35
C PHE A 100 5.55 -0.81 14.22
N ASN A 101 4.28 -0.51 13.92
CA ASN A 101 3.77 0.87 13.93
C ASN A 101 4.02 1.58 15.27
N GLU A 102 3.89 0.85 16.39
CA GLU A 102 4.13 1.38 17.73
C GLU A 102 5.59 1.80 17.94
N ASP A 103 6.55 1.09 17.34
CA ASP A 103 7.97 1.46 17.41
C ASP A 103 8.21 2.83 16.78
N PHE A 104 7.59 3.07 15.62
CA PHE A 104 7.68 4.36 14.93
C PHE A 104 7.02 5.48 15.75
N ARG A 105 5.84 5.23 16.33
CA ARG A 105 5.16 6.22 17.18
C ARG A 105 5.93 6.55 18.45
N ARG A 106 6.54 5.55 19.07
CA ARG A 106 7.42 5.75 20.23
C ARG A 106 8.64 6.58 19.85
N TYR A 107 9.29 6.29 18.71
CA TYR A 107 10.39 7.09 18.19
C TYR A 107 9.96 8.54 17.94
N GLN A 108 8.84 8.75 17.24
CA GLN A 108 8.33 10.08 16.93
C GLN A 108 8.04 10.90 18.19
N LYS A 109 7.40 10.28 19.19
CA LYS A 109 7.11 10.93 20.47
C LYS A 109 8.39 11.29 21.25
N HIS A 110 9.40 10.43 21.21
CA HIS A 110 10.64 10.64 21.95
C HIS A 110 11.53 11.71 21.31
N HIS A 111 11.65 11.68 19.98
CA HIS A 111 12.58 12.54 19.25
C HIS A 111 11.92 13.81 18.70
N GLN A 112 10.59 13.91 18.71
CA GLN A 112 9.83 14.99 18.06
C GLN A 112 10.15 15.12 16.56
N THR A 113 10.52 14.00 15.93
CA THR A 113 10.88 13.90 14.50
C THR A 113 10.15 12.74 13.84
N GLY A 114 9.96 12.82 12.53
CA GLY A 114 9.13 11.85 11.79
C GLY A 114 7.69 12.35 11.66
N GLY A 115 7.04 12.04 10.54
CA GLY A 115 5.71 12.54 10.19
C GLY A 115 4.92 11.54 9.37
N ASP A 116 3.64 11.83 9.23
CA ASP A 116 2.70 11.06 8.39
C ASP A 116 2.55 11.79 7.06
N PHE A 117 2.56 11.05 5.94
CA PHE A 117 2.55 11.65 4.61
C PHE A 117 1.62 10.88 3.68
N VAL A 118 0.89 11.59 2.83
CA VAL A 118 0.27 10.93 1.67
C VAL A 118 1.26 10.97 0.51
N VAL A 119 1.72 9.80 0.12
CA VAL A 119 2.66 9.61 -0.99
C VAL A 119 1.88 9.29 -2.25
N TYR A 120 2.20 9.99 -3.33
CA TYR A 120 1.65 9.78 -4.66
C TYR A 120 2.77 9.43 -5.63
N SER A 121 2.51 8.53 -6.58
CA SER A 121 3.34 8.43 -7.78
C SER A 121 2.91 9.46 -8.82
N ASP A 122 3.74 9.63 -9.84
CA ASP A 122 3.30 10.22 -11.10
C ASP A 122 2.16 9.41 -11.73
N VAL A 123 1.41 10.05 -12.62
CA VAL A 123 0.29 9.43 -13.33
C VAL A 123 0.79 8.82 -14.64
N MET A 124 0.59 7.52 -14.80
CA MET A 124 0.76 6.85 -16.09
C MET A 124 -0.51 7.02 -16.92
N TRP A 125 -0.44 7.87 -17.94
CA TRP A 125 -1.54 8.09 -18.88
C TRP A 125 -1.52 7.12 -20.05
N THR A 126 -2.68 6.58 -20.40
CA THR A 126 -2.89 5.79 -21.59
C THR A 126 -4.17 6.21 -22.31
N LYS A 127 -4.23 6.00 -23.62
CA LYS A 127 -5.45 6.22 -24.40
C LYS A 127 -6.49 5.17 -24.02
N ALA A 128 -7.73 5.60 -23.86
CA ALA A 128 -8.82 4.67 -23.62
C ALA A 128 -9.08 3.78 -24.85
N PRO A 129 -9.54 2.54 -24.67
CA PRO A 129 -10.06 1.72 -25.76
C PRO A 129 -11.14 2.46 -26.54
N ARG A 130 -11.19 2.26 -27.87
CA ARG A 130 -12.21 2.91 -28.70
C ARG A 130 -13.62 2.47 -28.26
N GLY A 131 -14.53 3.43 -28.15
CA GLY A 131 -15.92 3.19 -27.78
C GLY A 131 -16.12 2.90 -26.28
N MET A 132 -15.15 3.25 -25.43
CA MET A 132 -15.36 3.17 -23.98
C MET A 132 -16.32 4.28 -23.53
N GLU A 133 -17.53 3.87 -23.16
CA GLU A 133 -18.61 4.74 -22.71
C GLU A 133 -19.09 4.26 -21.35
N ILE A 134 -19.31 5.21 -20.44
CA ILE A 134 -19.83 4.95 -19.10
C ILE A 134 -21.17 5.68 -18.99
N PRO A 135 -22.30 4.97 -18.77
CA PRO A 135 -23.58 5.62 -18.51
C PRO A 135 -23.45 6.46 -17.25
N ILE A 136 -23.93 7.70 -17.29
CA ILE A 136 -23.80 8.58 -16.13
C ILE A 136 -25.06 8.45 -15.26
N PRO A 137 -24.93 8.10 -13.97
CA PRO A 137 -26.04 7.56 -13.19
C PRO A 137 -26.95 8.62 -12.53
N TRP A 138 -26.98 9.86 -13.03
CA TRP A 138 -27.88 10.88 -12.48
C TRP A 138 -29.33 10.69 -12.90
#